data_AF-A0A1Y4V8S1-F1
#
_entry.id   AF-A0A1Y4V8S1-F1
#
_cell.length_a   1.000
_cell.length_b   1.000
_cell.length_c   1.000
_cell.angle_alpha   90.00
_cell.angle_beta   90.00
_cell.angle_gamma   90.00
#
_symmetry.space_group_name_H-M   'P 1'
#
loop_
_entity.id
_entity.type
_entity.pdbx_description
1 polymer ?
#
loop_
_entity_poly.entity_id
_entity_poly.type
_entity_poly.pdbx_seq_one_letter_code
_entity_poly.pdbx_strand_id
1 'polypeptide(L)'
;MKFPSREIVESIRREYPAGTRVELVQMDDVQAPPAGTKGTVKGVDDTGFLLMRWDNGSGLNVVYGEDIVRKIPVVKTVCYGRTKEWYSRAEAEQFFFHAMMNSEGSEQNRYMKIYTELKLGKAFCTDEEE
;
A
#
# COMPACT_ATOMS: atom_id res chain seq x y z
N MET A 1 -19.90 22.65 9.76
CA MET A 1 -19.30 21.31 9.94
C MET A 1 -19.45 20.91 11.40
N LYS A 2 -19.89 19.68 11.69
CA LYS A 2 -19.76 19.11 13.04
C LYS A 2 -18.42 18.38 13.08
N PHE A 3 -17.54 18.78 13.98
CA PHE A 3 -16.26 18.08 14.16
C PHE A 3 -16.52 16.68 14.73
N PRO A 4 -15.80 15.64 14.26
CA PRO A 4 -15.90 14.32 14.85
C PRO A 4 -15.43 14.33 16.31
N SER A 5 -15.93 13.38 17.11
CA SER A 5 -15.44 13.21 18.47
C SER A 5 -13.99 12.72 18.46
N ARG A 6 -13.28 12.92 19.57
CA ARG A 6 -11.90 12.47 19.73
C ARG A 6 -11.77 10.96 19.48
N GLU A 7 -12.73 10.17 19.93
CA GLU A 7 -12.75 8.72 19.75
C GLU A 7 -12.82 8.34 18.26
N ILE A 8 -13.58 9.10 17.46
CA ILE A 8 -13.66 8.91 16.01
C ILE A 8 -12.32 9.25 15.37
N VAL A 9 -11.72 10.39 15.69
CA VAL A 9 -10.39 10.77 15.17
C VAL A 9 -9.33 9.72 15.51
N GLU A 10 -9.34 9.20 16.74
CA GLU A 10 -8.43 8.14 17.16
C GLU A 10 -8.68 6.82 16.41
N SER A 11 -9.92 6.48 16.09
CA SER A 11 -10.23 5.33 15.25
C SER A 11 -9.69 5.48 13.82
N ILE A 12 -9.82 6.68 13.22
CA ILE A 12 -9.28 6.98 11.89
C ILE A 12 -7.74 6.90 11.90
N ARG A 13 -7.08 7.41 12.94
CA ARG A 13 -5.62 7.28 13.14
C ARG A 13 -5.15 5.83 13.20
N ARG A 14 -5.94 4.95 13.83
CA ARG A 14 -5.64 3.51 13.89
C ARG A 14 -5.89 2.83 12.55
N GLU A 15 -6.92 3.25 11.82
CA GLU A 15 -7.26 2.67 10.53
C GLU A 15 -6.30 3.10 9.40
N TYR A 16 -5.84 4.36 9.45
CA TYR A 16 -4.95 5.00 8.48
C TYR A 16 -3.72 5.59 9.18
N PRO A 17 -2.83 4.75 9.73
CA PRO A 17 -1.58 5.23 10.29
C PRO A 17 -0.70 5.88 9.20
N ALA A 18 0.23 6.73 9.63
CA ALA A 18 1.21 7.32 8.73
C ALA A 18 1.98 6.22 7.98
N GLY A 19 2.18 6.41 6.67
CA GLY A 19 2.75 5.43 5.77
C GLY A 19 1.72 4.58 5.01
N THR A 20 0.45 4.56 5.44
CA THR A 20 -0.61 3.84 4.72
C THR A 20 -0.70 4.30 3.28
N ARG A 21 -0.67 3.34 2.35
CA ARG A 21 -0.87 3.59 0.93
C ARG A 21 -2.33 3.45 0.56
N VAL A 22 -2.84 4.43 -0.17
CA VAL A 22 -4.23 4.47 -0.60
C VAL A 22 -4.32 4.87 -2.07
N GLU A 23 -5.46 4.55 -2.66
CA GLU A 23 -5.87 4.98 -3.99
C GLU A 23 -7.12 5.82 -3.85
N LEU A 24 -7.16 6.97 -4.54
CA LEU A 24 -8.34 7.80 -4.62
C LEU A 24 -9.43 7.10 -5.44
N VAL A 25 -10.61 6.93 -4.86
CA VAL A 25 -11.77 6.38 -5.56
C VAL A 25 -12.70 7.51 -5.99
N GLN A 26 -12.97 8.45 -5.08
CA GLN A 26 -13.87 9.58 -5.34
C GLN A 26 -13.53 10.76 -4.43
N MET A 27 -13.58 11.97 -4.99
CA MET A 27 -13.49 13.25 -4.30
C MET A 27 -14.24 14.26 -5.17
N ASP A 28 -15.21 14.97 -4.59
CA ASP A 28 -16.04 15.94 -5.29
C ASP A 28 -15.45 17.35 -5.17
N ASP A 29 -14.28 17.55 -5.80
CA ASP A 29 -13.58 18.82 -5.85
C ASP A 29 -13.00 19.03 -7.26
N VAL A 30 -13.07 20.25 -7.79
CA VAL A 30 -12.56 20.61 -9.13
C VAL A 30 -11.05 20.43 -9.23
N GLN A 31 -10.33 20.53 -8.11
CA GLN A 31 -8.88 20.33 -8.01
C GLN A 31 -8.51 18.91 -7.56
N ALA A 32 -9.48 18.00 -7.45
CA ALA A 32 -9.25 16.62 -7.06
C ALA A 32 -8.20 15.95 -7.98
N PRO A 33 -7.29 15.13 -7.43
CA PRO A 33 -6.55 14.18 -8.25
C PRO A 33 -7.52 13.31 -9.06
N PRO A 34 -7.12 12.81 -10.24
CA PRO A 34 -7.93 11.81 -10.94
C PRO A 34 -8.17 10.57 -10.08
N ALA A 35 -9.35 9.96 -10.21
CA ALA A 35 -9.62 8.65 -9.60
C ALA A 35 -8.57 7.62 -10.07
N GLY A 36 -8.14 6.75 -9.17
CA GLY A 36 -7.00 5.84 -9.35
C GLY A 36 -5.64 6.45 -8.97
N THR A 37 -5.57 7.75 -8.67
CA THR A 37 -4.32 8.36 -8.17
C THR A 37 -3.96 7.73 -6.82
N LYS A 38 -2.70 7.29 -6.69
CA LYS A 38 -2.19 6.70 -5.46
C LYS A 38 -1.53 7.76 -4.58
N GLY A 39 -1.57 7.55 -3.28
CA GLY A 39 -1.00 8.47 -2.30
C GLY A 39 -0.60 7.78 -1.00
N THR A 40 0.21 8.47 -0.22
CA THR A 40 0.63 8.05 1.12
C THR A 40 -0.01 8.95 2.17
N VAL A 41 -0.63 8.36 3.18
CA VAL A 41 -1.08 9.07 4.38
C VAL A 41 0.14 9.52 5.18
N LYS A 42 0.26 10.83 5.44
CA LYS A 42 1.28 11.43 6.31
C LYS A 42 0.84 11.44 7.78
N GLY A 43 -0.46 11.44 8.03
CA GLY A 43 -1.07 11.44 9.36
C GLY A 43 -2.56 11.76 9.27
N VAL A 44 -3.20 11.92 10.42
CA VAL A 44 -4.60 12.34 10.52
C VAL A 44 -4.65 13.53 11.46
N ASP A 45 -5.19 14.66 10.99
CA ASP A 45 -5.29 15.87 11.81
C ASP A 45 -6.39 15.75 12.89
N ASP A 46 -6.56 16.80 13.69
CA ASP A 46 -7.54 16.81 14.79
C ASP A 46 -8.99 16.98 14.31
N THR A 47 -9.19 17.25 13.02
CA THR A 47 -10.51 17.27 12.35
C THR A 47 -10.87 15.89 11.78
N GLY A 48 -9.92 14.95 11.75
CA GLY A 48 -10.10 13.61 11.19
C GLY A 48 -9.74 13.52 9.71
N PHE A 49 -9.13 14.54 9.11
CA PHE A 49 -8.72 14.50 7.72
C PHE A 49 -7.41 13.74 7.57
N LEU A 50 -7.32 12.90 6.54
CA LEU A 50 -6.08 12.22 6.23
C LEU A 50 -5.19 13.22 5.49
N LEU A 51 -4.04 13.51 6.08
CA LEU A 51 -3.03 14.36 5.49
C LEU A 51 -2.33 13.58 4.38
N MET A 52 -2.46 14.03 3.14
CA MET A 52 -2.01 13.23 1.99
C MET A 52 -0.73 13.73 1.36
N ARG A 53 0.07 12.79 0.86
CA ARG A 53 1.09 13.01 -0.17
C ARG A 53 0.69 12.17 -1.39
N TRP A 54 0.03 12.79 -2.36
CA TRP A 54 -0.33 12.14 -3.60
C TRP A 54 0.87 12.00 -4.53
N ASP A 55 0.94 10.89 -5.27
CA ASP A 55 2.06 10.60 -6.17
C ASP A 55 2.13 11.57 -7.36
N ASN A 56 0.99 12.15 -7.75
CA ASN A 56 0.91 13.18 -8.78
C ASN A 56 1.27 14.59 -8.28
N GLY A 57 1.64 14.73 -6.99
CA GLY A 57 2.01 16.00 -6.39
C GLY A 57 0.86 16.86 -5.88
N SER A 58 -0.40 16.39 -5.95
CA SER A 58 -1.53 17.13 -5.37
C SER A 58 -1.35 17.35 -3.87
N GLY A 59 -1.77 18.54 -3.41
CA GLY A 59 -1.73 18.96 -2.01
C GLY A 59 -3.03 18.75 -1.24
N LEU A 60 -4.10 18.23 -1.87
CA LEU A 60 -5.39 18.03 -1.21
C LEU A 60 -5.34 16.89 -0.19
N ASN A 61 -5.98 17.10 0.95
CA ASN A 61 -6.21 16.07 1.96
C ASN A 61 -7.50 15.29 1.66
N VAL A 62 -7.71 14.19 2.37
CA VAL A 62 -8.94 13.38 2.25
C VAL A 62 -9.83 13.67 3.46
N VAL A 63 -11.04 14.13 3.18
CA VAL A 63 -12.10 14.40 4.16
C VAL A 63 -12.80 13.10 4.50
N TYR A 64 -12.61 12.62 5.73
CA TYR A 64 -13.21 11.38 6.18
C TYR A 64 -14.75 11.47 6.18
N GLY A 65 -15.40 10.54 5.47
CA GLY A 65 -16.85 10.47 5.34
C GLY A 65 -17.44 11.23 4.13
N GLU A 66 -16.62 12.03 3.44
CA GLU A 66 -17.01 12.72 2.20
C GLU A 66 -16.22 12.15 1.01
N ASP A 67 -14.90 12.05 1.16
CA ASP A 67 -14.02 11.46 0.16
C ASP A 67 -13.90 9.95 0.33
N ILE A 68 -13.72 9.24 -0.78
CA ILE A 68 -13.58 7.79 -0.80
C ILE A 68 -12.16 7.43 -1.24
N VAL A 69 -11.43 6.77 -0.34
CA VAL A 69 -10.13 6.16 -0.62
C VAL A 69 -10.15 4.67 -0.30
N ARG A 70 -9.34 3.92 -1.03
CA ARG A 70 -9.15 2.48 -0.82
C ARG A 70 -7.72 2.21 -0.37
N LYS A 71 -7.56 1.48 0.74
CA LYS A 71 -6.24 1.00 1.19
C LYS A 71 -5.66 0.05 0.15
N ILE A 72 -4.39 0.27 -0.19
CA ILE A 72 -3.64 -0.62 -1.06
C ILE A 72 -3.04 -1.72 -0.17
N PRO A 73 -3.40 -3.00 -0.38
CA PRO A 73 -2.87 -4.08 0.43
C PRO A 73 -1.37 -4.23 0.20
N VAL A 74 -0.66 -4.53 1.29
CA VAL A 74 0.78 -4.78 1.25
C VAL A 74 1.02 -6.27 1.05
N VAL A 75 1.93 -6.58 0.13
CA VAL A 75 2.55 -7.90 0.05
C VAL A 75 3.97 -7.79 0.58
N LYS A 76 4.34 -8.65 1.50
CA LYS A 76 5.68 -8.67 2.10
C LYS A 76 6.44 -9.86 1.57
N THR A 77 7.68 -9.63 1.12
CA THR A 77 8.59 -10.70 0.72
C THR A 77 9.83 -10.68 1.58
N VAL A 78 10.29 -11.84 2.03
CA VAL A 78 11.60 -12.03 2.65
C VAL A 78 12.43 -12.88 1.69
N CYS A 79 13.56 -12.33 1.22
CA CYS A 79 14.47 -13.04 0.33
C CYS A 79 15.90 -12.77 0.81
N TYR A 80 16.70 -13.81 1.03
CA TYR A 80 18.03 -13.65 1.63
C TYR A 80 18.01 -12.88 2.97
N GLY A 81 16.98 -13.12 3.80
CA GLY A 81 16.76 -12.39 5.06
C GLY A 81 16.40 -10.90 4.88
N ARG A 82 16.28 -10.39 3.65
CA ARG A 82 15.88 -9.02 3.36
C ARG A 82 14.38 -8.93 3.20
N THR A 83 13.74 -8.12 4.04
CA THR A 83 12.31 -7.83 3.93
C THR A 83 12.07 -6.69 2.97
N LYS A 84 11.09 -6.85 2.08
CA LYS A 84 10.57 -5.79 1.22
C LYS A 84 9.05 -5.79 1.22
N GLU A 85 8.48 -4.60 1.30
CA GLU A 85 7.04 -4.36 1.15
C GLU A 85 6.73 -3.90 -0.27
N TRP A 86 5.68 -4.48 -0.82
CA TRP A 86 5.19 -4.23 -2.17
C TRP A 86 3.76 -3.73 -2.08
N TYR A 87 3.50 -2.59 -2.72
CA TYR A 87 2.16 -2.01 -2.83
C TYR A 87 1.51 -2.35 -4.19
N SER A 88 2.07 -3.36 -4.88
CA SER A 88 1.59 -3.94 -6.11
C SER A 88 2.07 -5.39 -6.17
N ARG A 89 1.13 -6.34 -6.10
CA ARG A 89 1.46 -7.77 -6.25
C ARG A 89 2.08 -8.05 -7.62
N ALA A 90 1.56 -7.41 -8.67
CA ALA A 90 2.06 -7.57 -10.03
C ALA A 90 3.53 -7.14 -10.16
N GLU A 91 3.92 -6.03 -9.51
CA GLU A 91 5.32 -5.58 -9.50
C GLU A 91 6.23 -6.57 -8.75
N ALA A 92 5.75 -7.10 -7.61
CA ALA A 92 6.47 -8.14 -6.88
C ALA A 92 6.66 -9.40 -7.73
N GLU A 93 5.58 -9.87 -8.38
CA GLU A 93 5.62 -11.03 -9.27
C GLU A 93 6.59 -10.82 -10.44
N GLN A 94 6.55 -9.65 -11.08
CA GLN A 94 7.46 -9.33 -12.18
C GLN A 94 8.92 -9.33 -11.73
N PHE A 95 9.21 -8.76 -10.55
CA PHE A 95 10.56 -8.76 -9.98
C PHE A 95 11.08 -10.18 -9.79
N PHE A 96 10.33 -11.04 -9.09
CA PHE A 96 10.76 -12.40 -8.80
C PHE A 96 10.77 -13.30 -10.04
N PHE A 97 9.86 -13.08 -10.98
CA PHE A 97 9.89 -13.76 -12.29
C PHE A 97 11.18 -13.42 -13.05
N HIS A 98 11.53 -12.14 -13.14
CA HIS A 98 12.76 -11.72 -13.82
C HIS A 98 14.01 -12.25 -13.12
N ALA A 99 14.06 -12.20 -11.78
CA ALA A 99 15.18 -12.74 -11.00
C ALA A 99 15.34 -14.25 -11.24
N MET A 100 14.26 -15.00 -11.25
CA MET A 100 14.25 -16.44 -11.55
C MET A 100 14.75 -16.76 -12.97
N MET A 101 14.41 -15.96 -13.97
CA MET A 101 14.86 -16.16 -15.36
C MET A 101 16.33 -15.83 -15.59
N ASN A 102 16.96 -15.05 -14.70
CA ASN A 102 18.35 -14.60 -14.82
C ASN A 102 19.25 -15.17 -13.72
N SER A 103 18.85 -16.27 -13.09
CA SER A 103 19.62 -16.97 -12.06
C SER A 103 19.52 -18.48 -12.27
N GLU A 104 20.38 -19.23 -11.58
CA GLU A 104 20.45 -20.68 -11.67
C GLU A 104 20.61 -21.32 -10.28
N GLY A 105 20.42 -22.64 -10.20
CA GLY A 105 20.67 -23.42 -8.99
C GLY A 105 19.83 -22.99 -7.79
N SER A 106 20.46 -22.88 -6.62
CA SER A 106 19.77 -22.59 -5.36
C SER A 106 19.17 -21.18 -5.31
N GLU A 107 19.76 -20.21 -6.03
CA GLU A 107 19.22 -18.86 -6.14
C GLU A 107 17.91 -18.86 -6.93
N GLN A 108 17.88 -19.52 -8.08
CA GLN A 108 16.67 -19.64 -8.89
C GLN A 108 15.53 -20.30 -8.11
N ASN A 109 15.82 -21.35 -7.33
CA ASN A 109 14.84 -22.03 -6.49
C ASN A 109 14.21 -21.11 -5.43
N ARG A 110 15.01 -20.23 -4.82
CA ARG A 110 14.53 -19.22 -3.85
C ARG A 110 13.54 -18.25 -4.50
N TYR A 111 13.89 -17.69 -5.65
CA TYR A 111 13.02 -16.79 -6.39
C TYR A 111 11.75 -17.48 -6.88
N MET A 112 11.86 -18.73 -7.35
CA MET A 112 10.73 -19.55 -7.78
C MET A 112 9.74 -19.78 -6.62
N LYS A 113 10.22 -20.07 -5.42
CA LYS A 113 9.38 -20.23 -4.23
C LYS A 113 8.56 -18.97 -3.97
N ILE A 114 9.22 -17.82 -3.82
CA ILE A 114 8.55 -16.55 -3.55
C ILE A 114 7.56 -16.21 -4.68
N TYR A 115 7.97 -16.38 -5.93
CA TYR A 115 7.09 -16.16 -7.09
C TYR A 115 5.83 -17.05 -7.03
N THR A 116 5.98 -18.31 -6.66
CA THR A 116 4.85 -19.25 -6.53
C THR A 116 3.91 -18.81 -5.41
N GLU A 117 4.43 -18.43 -4.25
CA GLU A 117 3.64 -17.90 -3.14
C GLU A 117 2.89 -16.61 -3.50
N LEU A 118 3.52 -15.74 -4.28
CA LEU A 118 2.89 -14.54 -4.82
C LEU A 118 1.71 -14.91 -5.74
N LYS A 119 1.89 -15.87 -6.65
CA LYS A 119 0.83 -16.35 -7.54
C LYS A 119 -0.31 -17.06 -6.81
N LEU A 120 -0.02 -17.70 -5.68
CA LEU A 120 -1.02 -18.29 -4.78
C LEU A 120 -1.77 -17.23 -3.94
N GLY A 121 -1.42 -15.95 -4.07
CA GLY A 121 -2.10 -14.87 -3.37
C GLY A 121 -1.65 -14.67 -1.92
N LYS A 122 -0.56 -15.30 -1.47
CA LYS A 122 -0.06 -15.12 -0.09
C LYS A 122 0.33 -13.65 0.15
N ALA A 123 -0.03 -13.10 1.31
CA ALA A 123 0.32 -11.72 1.69
C ALA A 123 1.75 -11.61 2.25
N PHE A 124 2.29 -12.72 2.77
CA PHE A 124 3.67 -12.86 3.22
C PHE A 124 4.30 -14.02 2.46
N CYS A 125 5.43 -13.78 1.80
CA CYS A 125 6.15 -14.76 1.01
C CYS A 125 7.62 -14.81 1.45
N THR A 126 8.21 -15.99 1.52
CA THR A 126 9.59 -16.15 2.02
C THR A 126 10.34 -17.25 1.26
N ASP A 127 11.65 -17.08 1.10
CA ASP A 127 12.54 -18.13 0.58
C ASP A 127 12.99 -19.14 1.64
N GLU A 128 12.71 -18.88 2.93
CA GLU A 128 12.98 -19.79 4.05
C GLU A 128 12.02 -20.98 4.04
N GLU A 129 12.52 -22.19 4.30
CA GLU A 129 11.68 -23.39 4.51
C GLU A 129 10.83 -23.22 5.77
N GLU A 130 9.56 -23.66 5.72
CA GLU A 130 8.66 -23.68 6.90
C GLU A 130 9.09 -24.74 7.91
#